data_AF-A0A316ASY9-F1
#
_entry.id   AF-A0A316ASY9-F1
#
_cell.length_a   1.000
_cell.length_b   1.000
_cell.length_c   1.000
_cell.angle_alpha   90.00
_cell.angle_beta   90.00
_cell.angle_gamma   90.00
#
_symmetry.space_group_name_H-M   'P 1'
#
loop_
_entity.id
_entity.type
_entity.pdbx_description
1 polymer ?
#
loop_
_entity_poly.entity_id
_entity_poly.type
_entity_poly.pdbx_seq_one_letter_code
_entity_poly.pdbx_strand_id
1 'polypeptide(L)'
;MTEQEIWQKLRALESFDIVKKWFKVLHNRELNSQRATEITCAAKQAREYFRNAKQADYTVRSLLTFYGIACLSRATTLLFRTSGGEGTLTKGHGLQVLDWSNTLSGDIDNGIKNLKNLKIATCKGLFENFIQSTNNEICMHLNSSNVDWFLPYKIPAPNKEISLYELISRIPDLKDDVEPFFEIKHAVADSITYSLENGFKINRICKPSLSLTESYKSLGYTTAISNEILCIECTSELFCKNLPQFLHSYVHKQFLSIPVIHIIAPLECGELYSEMGYCYMMSYFMGMLSRYYPTHWISLINGGLGDYMWPIINRAQNYVEKVFPELIIEYIQEKIKQALNHDS
;
A
#
# COMPACT_ATOMS: atom_id res chain seq x y z
N MET A 1 -0.78 -14.19 8.62
CA MET A 1 -0.08 -14.40 9.90
C MET A 1 -0.83 -13.66 10.99
N THR A 2 -0.70 -14.02 12.27
CA THR A 2 -1.22 -13.18 13.36
C THR A 2 -0.37 -11.91 13.53
N GLU A 3 -0.95 -10.86 14.09
CA GLU A 3 -0.24 -9.59 14.37
C GLU A 3 1.01 -9.82 15.25
N GLN A 4 0.92 -10.70 16.24
CA GLN A 4 2.04 -11.04 17.12
C GLN A 4 3.18 -11.74 16.37
N GLU A 5 2.86 -12.66 15.47
CA GLU A 5 3.85 -13.34 14.62
C GLU A 5 4.54 -12.36 13.66
N ILE A 6 3.77 -11.44 13.06
CA ILE A 6 4.32 -10.41 12.16
C ILE A 6 5.35 -9.55 12.89
N TRP A 7 4.99 -9.01 14.06
CA TRP A 7 5.91 -8.19 14.85
C TRP A 7 7.07 -8.98 15.42
N GLN A 8 6.87 -10.25 15.76
CA GLN A 8 7.97 -11.12 16.20
C GLN A 8 8.98 -11.35 15.08
N LYS A 9 8.52 -11.55 13.83
CA LYS A 9 9.41 -11.63 12.66
C LYS A 9 10.11 -10.29 12.39
N LEU A 10 9.39 -9.17 12.52
CA LEU A 10 9.96 -7.82 12.33
C LEU A 10 11.05 -7.46 13.35
N ARG A 11 11.12 -8.11 14.52
CA ARG A 11 12.25 -7.95 15.45
C ARG A 11 13.60 -8.27 14.82
N ALA A 12 13.63 -9.04 13.74
CA ALA A 12 14.84 -9.26 12.96
C ALA A 12 15.45 -7.94 12.44
N LEU A 13 14.63 -6.95 12.08
CA LEU A 13 15.09 -5.61 11.68
C LEU A 13 15.65 -4.79 12.85
N GLU A 14 15.36 -5.17 14.09
CA GLU A 14 15.89 -4.51 15.29
C GLU A 14 17.19 -5.15 15.78
N SER A 15 17.57 -6.30 15.21
CA SER A 15 18.78 -7.02 15.53
C SER A 15 19.91 -6.60 14.60
N PHE A 16 20.98 -6.10 15.19
CA PHE A 16 22.17 -5.63 14.49
C PHE A 16 22.79 -6.73 13.62
N ASP A 17 22.96 -7.94 14.17
CA ASP A 17 23.59 -9.06 13.47
C ASP A 17 22.71 -9.61 12.35
N ILE A 18 21.40 -9.69 12.58
CA ILE A 18 20.47 -10.17 11.55
C ILE A 18 20.41 -9.19 10.38
N VAL A 19 20.34 -7.88 10.65
CA VAL A 19 20.36 -6.85 9.59
C VAL A 19 21.66 -6.92 8.79
N LYS A 20 22.83 -7.09 9.43
CA LYS A 20 24.11 -7.29 8.72
C LYS A 20 24.09 -8.54 7.84
N LYS A 21 23.59 -9.66 8.37
CA LYS A 21 23.46 -10.92 7.62
C LYS A 21 22.54 -10.76 6.42
N TRP A 22 21.36 -10.17 6.61
CA TRP A 22 20.40 -9.93 5.53
C TRP A 22 20.97 -9.00 4.47
N PHE A 23 21.65 -7.92 4.88
CA PHE A 23 22.31 -7.02 3.93
C PHE A 23 23.39 -7.73 3.12
N LYS A 24 24.19 -8.60 3.74
CA LYS A 24 25.20 -9.41 3.05
C LYS A 24 24.57 -10.35 2.04
N VAL A 25 23.45 -10.99 2.37
CA VAL A 25 22.70 -11.84 1.43
C VAL A 25 22.13 -11.01 0.27
N LEU A 26 21.48 -9.89 0.56
CA LEU A 26 20.78 -9.07 -0.45
C LEU A 26 21.75 -8.37 -1.42
N HIS A 27 22.94 -7.96 -0.96
CA HIS A 27 23.83 -7.08 -1.73
C HIS A 27 25.23 -7.65 -1.97
N ASN A 28 25.52 -8.84 -1.45
CA ASN A 28 26.86 -9.42 -1.40
C ASN A 28 27.93 -8.46 -0.82
N ARG A 29 27.54 -7.61 0.15
CA ARG A 29 28.40 -6.57 0.76
C ARG A 29 28.31 -6.57 2.27
N GLU A 30 29.38 -6.15 2.94
CA GLU A 30 29.35 -5.93 4.39
C GLU A 30 28.65 -4.61 4.73
N LEU A 31 27.75 -4.66 5.70
CA LEU A 31 27.09 -3.48 6.24
C LEU A 31 27.89 -2.94 7.43
N ASN A 32 28.28 -1.67 7.36
CA ASN A 32 29.01 -1.04 8.46
C ASN A 32 28.11 -0.82 9.69
N SER A 33 28.74 -0.64 10.86
CA SER A 33 28.03 -0.54 12.14
C SER A 33 27.11 0.68 12.24
N GLN A 34 27.47 1.81 11.61
CA GLN A 34 26.64 3.00 11.61
C GLN A 34 25.33 2.74 10.87
N ARG A 35 25.38 2.20 9.65
CA ARG A 35 24.17 1.92 8.85
C ARG A 35 23.31 0.83 9.47
N ALA A 36 23.92 -0.19 10.09
CA ALA A 36 23.17 -1.18 10.87
C ALA A 36 22.44 -0.52 12.06
N THR A 37 23.07 0.45 12.73
CA THR A 37 22.44 1.22 13.80
C THR A 37 21.27 2.05 13.27
N GLU A 38 21.43 2.73 12.15
CA GLU A 38 20.37 3.50 11.49
C GLU A 38 19.13 2.64 11.16
N ILE A 39 19.32 1.49 10.50
CA ILE A 39 18.22 0.55 10.18
C ILE A 39 17.52 0.09 11.46
N THR A 40 18.28 -0.38 12.46
CA THR A 40 17.71 -0.94 13.69
C THR A 40 17.02 0.12 14.54
N CYS A 41 17.52 1.35 14.58
CA CYS A 41 16.86 2.48 15.25
C CYS A 41 15.54 2.85 14.58
N ALA A 42 15.51 2.94 13.24
CA ALA A 42 14.28 3.21 12.50
C ALA A 42 13.23 2.11 12.73
N ALA A 43 13.63 0.84 12.71
CA ALA A 43 12.74 -0.29 12.98
C ALA A 43 12.18 -0.27 14.42
N LYS A 44 13.03 0.02 15.42
CA LYS A 44 12.59 0.17 16.82
C LYS A 44 11.58 1.31 16.97
N GLN A 45 11.85 2.48 16.38
CA GLN A 45 10.91 3.60 16.41
C GLN A 45 9.57 3.23 15.79
N ALA A 46 9.59 2.52 14.65
CA ALA A 46 8.37 2.05 14.01
C ALA A 46 7.53 1.21 14.97
N ARG A 47 8.12 0.19 15.59
CA ARG A 47 7.41 -0.65 16.56
C ARG A 47 6.82 0.15 17.71
N GLU A 48 7.57 1.10 18.27
CA GLU A 48 7.07 1.94 19.36
C GLU A 48 5.89 2.82 18.91
N TYR A 49 5.94 3.40 17.70
CA TYR A 49 4.81 4.15 17.15
C TYR A 49 3.57 3.28 16.95
N PHE A 50 3.70 2.09 16.37
CA PHE A 50 2.56 1.16 16.21
C PHE A 50 2.01 0.70 17.58
N ARG A 51 2.89 0.41 18.55
CA ARG A 51 2.46 0.04 19.91
C ARG A 51 1.68 1.17 20.57
N ASN A 52 2.17 2.40 20.46
CA ASN A 52 1.52 3.57 21.03
C ASN A 52 0.21 3.89 20.29
N ALA A 53 0.17 3.76 18.96
CA ALA A 53 -1.04 3.94 18.17
C ALA A 53 -2.15 2.96 18.60
N LYS A 54 -1.80 1.69 18.85
CA LYS A 54 -2.75 0.66 19.31
C LYS A 54 -3.41 0.99 20.65
N GLN A 55 -2.71 1.73 21.51
CA GLN A 55 -3.19 2.14 22.85
C GLN A 55 -3.79 3.55 22.83
N ALA A 56 -3.62 4.29 21.75
CA ALA A 56 -4.06 5.67 21.65
C ALA A 56 -5.54 5.75 21.28
N ASP A 57 -6.15 6.84 21.72
CA ASP A 57 -7.47 7.26 21.27
C ASP A 57 -7.47 7.66 19.78
N TYR A 58 -8.63 7.56 19.14
CA TYR A 58 -8.84 7.92 17.73
C TYR A 58 -8.37 9.34 17.37
N THR A 59 -8.41 10.27 18.33
CA THR A 59 -7.91 11.64 18.19
C THR A 59 -6.47 11.73 17.68
N VAL A 60 -5.58 10.80 18.05
CA VAL A 60 -4.14 10.84 17.69
C VAL A 60 -3.60 9.54 17.09
N ARG A 61 -4.37 8.44 17.13
CA ARG A 61 -3.97 7.12 16.64
C ARG A 61 -3.50 7.13 15.18
N SER A 62 -4.17 7.87 14.29
CA SER A 62 -3.82 7.94 12.87
C SER A 62 -2.47 8.63 12.64
N LEU A 63 -2.18 9.68 13.39
CA LEU A 63 -0.88 10.37 13.33
C LEU A 63 0.26 9.47 13.79
N LEU A 64 0.08 8.76 14.91
CA LEU A 64 1.08 7.81 15.42
C LEU A 64 1.32 6.67 14.42
N THR A 65 0.25 6.16 13.81
CA THR A 65 0.34 5.11 12.79
C THR A 65 1.12 5.56 11.56
N PHE A 66 0.86 6.78 11.06
CA PHE A 66 1.62 7.33 9.95
C PHE A 66 3.13 7.40 10.26
N TYR A 67 3.51 7.83 11.46
CA TYR A 67 4.92 7.85 11.85
C TYR A 67 5.50 6.44 12.02
N GLY A 68 4.71 5.46 12.46
CA GLY A 68 5.10 4.05 12.47
C GLY A 68 5.41 3.53 11.06
N ILE A 69 4.51 3.80 10.11
CA ILE A 69 4.68 3.45 8.69
C ILE A 69 5.92 4.13 8.12
N ALA A 70 6.09 5.43 8.34
CA ALA A 70 7.25 6.17 7.87
C ALA A 70 8.58 5.61 8.42
N CYS A 71 8.64 5.30 9.72
CA CYS A 71 9.85 4.72 10.31
C CYS A 71 10.13 3.30 9.78
N LEU A 72 9.10 2.48 9.56
CA LEU A 72 9.28 1.15 8.99
C LEU A 72 9.70 1.20 7.52
N SER A 73 9.09 2.10 6.73
CA SER A 73 9.55 2.41 5.36
C SER A 73 11.02 2.82 5.35
N ARG A 74 11.44 3.68 6.28
CA ARG A 74 12.85 4.11 6.38
C ARG A 74 13.78 2.93 6.64
N ALA A 75 13.47 2.07 7.61
CA ALA A 75 14.26 0.88 7.91
C ALA A 75 14.40 -0.02 6.67
N THR A 76 13.29 -0.27 5.98
CA THR A 76 13.25 -1.06 4.75
C THR A 76 14.07 -0.41 3.63
N THR A 77 13.88 0.89 3.37
CA THR A 77 14.66 1.66 2.39
C THR A 77 16.17 1.54 2.64
N LEU A 78 16.60 1.70 3.89
CA LEU A 78 18.02 1.64 4.24
C LEU A 78 18.59 0.22 4.10
N LEU A 79 17.80 -0.82 4.36
CA LEU A 79 18.19 -2.22 4.14
C LEU A 79 18.39 -2.53 2.65
N PHE A 80 17.52 -2.02 1.78
CA PHE A 80 17.58 -2.28 0.33
C PHE A 80 18.49 -1.35 -0.46
N ARG A 81 19.01 -0.27 0.15
CA ARG A 81 20.02 0.59 -0.50
C ARG A 81 21.42 0.00 -0.38
N THR A 82 22.12 -0.17 -1.50
CA THR A 82 23.51 -0.69 -1.51
C THR A 82 24.50 0.28 -0.84
N SER A 83 24.23 1.58 -0.85
CA SER A 83 25.09 2.63 -0.27
C SER A 83 24.28 3.80 0.32
N GLY A 84 24.93 4.62 1.14
CA GLY A 84 24.31 5.76 1.82
C GLY A 84 23.57 5.37 3.11
N GLY A 85 23.61 6.26 4.09
CA GLY A 85 22.89 6.14 5.36
C GLY A 85 21.67 7.07 5.42
N GLU A 86 21.11 7.26 6.61
CA GLU A 86 19.97 8.17 6.84
C GLU A 86 20.18 9.58 6.28
N GLY A 87 21.41 10.11 6.39
CA GLY A 87 21.76 11.44 5.90
C GLY A 87 21.65 11.60 4.38
N THR A 88 21.56 10.51 3.62
CA THR A 88 21.38 10.53 2.15
C THR A 88 19.93 10.33 1.72
N LEU A 89 19.01 10.15 2.67
CA LEU A 89 17.58 10.12 2.38
C LEU A 89 17.08 11.52 2.05
N THR A 90 16.21 11.60 1.05
CA THR A 90 15.58 12.85 0.66
C THR A 90 14.68 13.32 1.79
N LYS A 91 14.86 14.56 2.25
CA LYS A 91 14.05 15.14 3.33
C LYS A 91 12.58 15.24 2.93
N GLY A 92 11.69 15.14 3.91
CA GLY A 92 10.24 15.21 3.74
C GLY A 92 9.57 13.83 3.62
N HIS A 93 8.24 13.83 3.66
CA HIS A 93 7.46 12.59 3.63
C HIS A 93 7.36 11.97 2.22
N GLY A 94 7.69 12.73 1.17
CA GLY A 94 7.51 12.34 -0.24
C GLY A 94 6.07 12.41 -0.74
N LEU A 95 5.19 12.99 0.07
CA LEU A 95 3.81 13.34 -0.24
C LEU A 95 3.54 14.74 0.31
N GLN A 96 2.64 15.48 -0.32
CA GLN A 96 2.19 16.80 0.15
C GLN A 96 0.67 16.95 -0.03
N VAL A 97 0.03 17.70 0.88
CA VAL A 97 -1.41 18.01 0.78
C VAL A 97 -1.64 19.02 -0.34
N LEU A 98 -2.75 18.87 -1.07
CA LEU A 98 -3.13 19.79 -2.15
C LEU A 98 -4.43 20.49 -1.82
N ASP A 99 -4.33 21.78 -1.50
CA ASP A 99 -5.46 22.68 -1.33
C ASP A 99 -6.58 22.19 -0.39
N TRP A 100 -6.18 21.54 0.71
CA TRP A 100 -7.13 21.05 1.71
C TRP A 100 -7.90 22.17 2.38
N SER A 101 -7.29 23.36 2.53
CA SER A 101 -7.95 24.51 3.16
C SER A 101 -9.16 24.98 2.37
N ASN A 102 -9.08 25.01 1.03
CA ASN A 102 -10.24 25.32 0.20
C ASN A 102 -11.23 24.14 0.16
N THR A 103 -10.71 22.90 0.07
CA THR A 103 -11.56 21.69 0.04
C THR A 103 -12.41 21.53 1.30
N LEU A 104 -11.87 21.95 2.46
CA LEU A 104 -12.51 21.90 3.78
C LEU A 104 -13.07 23.25 4.24
N SER A 105 -13.20 24.21 3.33
CA SER A 105 -13.72 25.55 3.62
C SER A 105 -15.22 25.52 3.93
N GLY A 106 -15.71 26.60 4.56
CA GLY A 106 -17.09 26.70 5.03
C GLY A 106 -17.25 26.21 6.46
N ASP A 107 -18.46 25.74 6.80
CA ASP A 107 -18.71 25.10 8.08
C ASP A 107 -18.09 23.69 8.16
N ILE A 108 -17.98 23.17 9.39
CA ILE A 108 -17.34 21.87 9.65
C ILE A 108 -18.08 20.74 8.93
N ASP A 109 -19.41 20.78 8.89
CA ASP A 109 -20.25 19.74 8.28
C ASP A 109 -20.03 19.64 6.77
N ASN A 110 -19.92 20.78 6.08
CA ASN A 110 -19.56 20.82 4.67
C ASN A 110 -18.12 20.31 4.45
N GLY A 111 -17.19 20.70 5.32
CA GLY A 111 -15.82 20.18 5.28
C GLY A 111 -15.77 18.65 5.40
N ILE A 112 -16.51 18.07 6.35
CA ILE A 112 -16.57 16.61 6.55
C ILE A 112 -17.14 15.89 5.33
N LYS A 113 -18.21 16.42 4.72
CA LYS A 113 -18.80 15.82 3.51
C LYS A 113 -17.84 15.79 2.32
N ASN A 114 -16.87 16.71 2.29
CA ASN A 114 -15.87 16.87 1.24
C ASN A 114 -14.57 16.08 1.48
N LEU A 115 -14.44 15.29 2.56
CA LEU A 115 -13.22 14.54 2.86
C LEU A 115 -12.76 13.64 1.71
N LYS A 116 -13.70 13.02 0.98
CA LYS A 116 -13.39 12.16 -0.18
C LYS A 116 -12.62 12.91 -1.29
N ASN A 117 -12.79 14.23 -1.37
CA ASN A 117 -12.19 15.09 -2.39
C ASN A 117 -10.80 15.58 -2.00
N LEU A 118 -10.32 15.26 -0.79
CA LEU A 118 -8.95 15.60 -0.38
C LEU A 118 -7.95 14.97 -1.33
N LYS A 119 -6.96 15.75 -1.75
CA LYS A 119 -5.91 15.32 -2.68
C LYS A 119 -4.53 15.43 -2.07
N ILE A 120 -3.64 14.54 -2.49
CA ILE A 120 -2.20 14.65 -2.24
C ILE A 120 -1.45 14.64 -3.58
N ALA A 121 -0.25 15.22 -3.59
CA ALA A 121 0.70 15.03 -4.68
C ALA A 121 1.90 14.22 -4.21
N THR A 122 2.40 13.33 -5.06
CA THR A 122 3.73 12.74 -4.88
C THR A 122 4.80 13.82 -5.02
N CYS A 123 5.81 13.79 -4.17
CA CYS A 123 6.94 14.71 -4.27
C CYS A 123 8.22 14.01 -3.80
N LYS A 124 9.34 14.75 -3.86
CA LYS A 124 10.62 14.25 -3.37
C LYS A 124 10.57 13.98 -1.86
N GLY A 125 11.07 12.83 -1.42
CA GLY A 125 11.13 12.49 0.00
C GLY A 125 11.14 10.99 0.29
N LEU A 126 10.75 10.64 1.52
CA LEU A 126 10.79 9.26 1.99
C LEU A 126 9.92 8.31 1.16
N PHE A 127 8.70 8.70 0.78
CA PHE A 127 7.83 7.86 -0.06
C PHE A 127 8.49 7.51 -1.40
N GLU A 128 9.08 8.48 -2.09
CA GLU A 128 9.82 8.24 -3.33
C GLU A 128 11.00 7.28 -3.10
N ASN A 129 11.81 7.52 -2.07
CA ASN A 129 12.94 6.64 -1.75
C ASN A 129 12.49 5.21 -1.40
N PHE A 130 11.34 5.09 -0.74
CA PHE A 130 10.73 3.81 -0.38
C PHE A 130 10.29 3.05 -1.63
N ILE A 131 9.48 3.67 -2.49
CA ILE A 131 9.02 3.08 -3.75
C ILE A 131 10.20 2.66 -4.64
N GLN A 132 11.25 3.48 -4.75
CA GLN A 132 12.46 3.13 -5.49
C GLN A 132 13.20 1.92 -4.89
N SER A 133 13.32 1.85 -3.57
CA SER A 133 14.09 0.79 -2.90
C SER A 133 13.35 -0.55 -2.86
N THR A 134 12.03 -0.53 -2.94
CA THR A 134 11.20 -1.74 -3.06
C THR A 134 10.81 -2.04 -4.51
N ASN A 135 11.44 -1.36 -5.49
CA ASN A 135 11.16 -1.51 -6.93
C ASN A 135 9.67 -1.36 -7.31
N ASN A 136 8.89 -0.64 -6.50
CA ASN A 136 7.44 -0.54 -6.58
C ASN A 136 6.74 -1.91 -6.81
N GLU A 137 7.27 -2.96 -6.19
CA GLU A 137 6.86 -4.34 -6.48
C GLU A 137 5.76 -4.82 -5.52
N ILE A 138 4.84 -5.63 -6.05
CA ILE A 138 3.87 -6.39 -5.25
C ILE A 138 4.28 -7.86 -5.21
N CYS A 139 4.22 -8.43 -4.00
CA CYS A 139 4.28 -9.87 -3.75
C CYS A 139 2.86 -10.44 -3.83
N MET A 140 2.62 -11.35 -4.78
CA MET A 140 1.29 -11.88 -5.07
C MET A 140 1.16 -13.34 -4.61
N HIS A 141 -0.02 -13.65 -4.10
CA HIS A 141 -0.43 -15.00 -3.67
C HIS A 141 -1.56 -15.49 -4.58
N LEU A 142 -1.23 -16.24 -5.62
CA LEU A 142 -2.21 -16.68 -6.62
C LEU A 142 -2.75 -18.07 -6.34
N ASN A 143 -1.86 -19.04 -6.11
CA ASN A 143 -2.19 -20.45 -6.01
C ASN A 143 -1.75 -21.08 -4.68
N SER A 144 -1.06 -20.32 -3.83
CA SER A 144 -0.58 -20.80 -2.54
C SER A 144 -0.60 -19.71 -1.47
N SER A 145 -0.45 -20.12 -0.20
CA SER A 145 -0.27 -19.18 0.91
C SER A 145 1.12 -18.54 0.96
N ASN A 146 2.02 -18.98 0.10
CA ASN A 146 3.32 -18.36 -0.13
C ASN A 146 3.22 -17.44 -1.35
N VAL A 147 4.09 -16.43 -1.38
CA VAL A 147 4.27 -15.60 -2.57
C VAL A 147 4.76 -16.48 -3.71
N ASP A 148 4.00 -16.50 -4.80
CA ASP A 148 4.31 -17.26 -6.00
C ASP A 148 4.54 -16.37 -7.22
N TRP A 149 4.07 -15.12 -7.19
CA TRP A 149 4.27 -14.13 -8.25
C TRP A 149 4.84 -12.81 -7.72
N PHE A 150 5.66 -12.17 -8.53
CA PHE A 150 6.21 -10.84 -8.27
C PHE A 150 5.91 -9.95 -9.46
N LEU A 151 5.36 -8.77 -9.20
CA LEU A 151 5.03 -7.82 -10.26
C LEU A 151 5.63 -6.44 -9.95
N PRO A 152 6.78 -6.09 -10.56
CA PRO A 152 7.37 -4.77 -10.39
C PRO A 152 6.63 -3.76 -11.27
N TYR A 153 6.08 -2.72 -10.64
CA TYR A 153 5.54 -1.60 -11.38
C TYR A 153 6.64 -0.61 -11.76
N LYS A 154 6.40 0.17 -12.81
CA LYS A 154 7.27 1.30 -13.13
C LYS A 154 7.33 2.25 -11.92
N ILE A 155 8.52 2.79 -11.64
CA ILE A 155 8.67 3.85 -10.63
C ILE A 155 7.86 5.07 -11.10
N PRO A 156 6.86 5.52 -10.32
CA PRO A 156 5.99 6.61 -10.73
C PRO A 156 6.73 7.93 -10.90
N ALA A 157 6.30 8.73 -11.87
CA ALA A 157 6.78 10.11 -11.99
C ALA A 157 6.35 10.95 -10.76
N PRO A 158 7.12 11.98 -10.37
CA PRO A 158 6.74 12.87 -9.28
C PRO A 158 5.56 13.78 -9.67
N ASN A 159 5.00 14.47 -8.69
CA ASN A 159 3.90 15.45 -8.82
C ASN A 159 2.60 14.84 -9.35
N LYS A 160 2.30 13.61 -8.95
CA LYS A 160 1.07 12.91 -9.33
C LYS A 160 0.02 13.13 -8.27
N GLU A 161 -1.12 13.64 -8.70
CA GLU A 161 -2.27 13.89 -7.83
C GLU A 161 -3.08 12.61 -7.63
N ILE A 162 -3.45 12.36 -6.38
CA ILE A 162 -4.28 11.23 -5.99
C ILE A 162 -5.26 11.73 -4.94
N SER A 163 -6.54 11.41 -5.11
CA SER A 163 -7.59 11.72 -4.14
C SER A 163 -7.79 10.63 -3.10
N LEU A 164 -8.37 10.98 -1.95
CA LEU A 164 -8.75 10.00 -0.93
C LEU A 164 -9.77 9.00 -1.49
N TYR A 165 -10.75 9.49 -2.25
CA TYR A 165 -11.74 8.67 -2.95
C TYR A 165 -11.08 7.60 -3.84
N GLU A 166 -10.05 7.96 -4.60
CA GLU A 166 -9.38 7.00 -5.46
C GLU A 166 -8.78 5.84 -4.69
N LEU A 167 -8.17 6.10 -3.52
CA LEU A 167 -7.58 5.04 -2.70
C LEU A 167 -8.66 4.17 -2.04
N ILE A 168 -9.66 4.76 -1.36
CA ILE A 168 -10.67 3.99 -0.61
C ILE A 168 -11.53 3.12 -1.53
N SER A 169 -11.83 3.58 -2.75
CA SER A 169 -12.65 2.82 -3.72
C SER A 169 -11.94 1.61 -4.31
N ARG A 170 -10.61 1.49 -4.13
CA ARG A 170 -9.77 0.43 -4.69
C ARG A 170 -9.33 -0.61 -3.66
N ILE A 171 -9.40 -0.33 -2.37
CA ILE A 171 -8.95 -1.27 -1.32
C ILE A 171 -10.05 -2.31 -1.03
N PRO A 172 -9.82 -3.61 -1.29
CA PRO A 172 -10.82 -4.65 -1.11
C PRO A 172 -11.38 -4.79 0.30
N ASP A 173 -10.54 -4.64 1.31
CA ASP A 173 -10.94 -4.75 2.72
C ASP A 173 -11.83 -3.59 3.21
N LEU A 174 -12.07 -2.56 2.37
CA LEU A 174 -12.99 -1.46 2.67
C LEU A 174 -14.35 -1.61 1.97
N LYS A 175 -14.55 -2.67 1.18
CA LYS A 175 -15.68 -2.79 0.26
C LYS A 175 -17.02 -2.55 0.96
N ASP A 176 -17.29 -3.24 2.07
CA ASP A 176 -18.60 -3.21 2.74
C ASP A 176 -18.92 -1.81 3.32
N ASP A 177 -17.90 -1.04 3.70
CA ASP A 177 -18.05 0.33 4.20
C ASP A 177 -18.16 1.36 3.06
N VAL A 178 -17.60 1.06 1.88
CA VAL A 178 -17.49 1.97 0.72
C VAL A 178 -18.67 1.82 -0.24
N GLU A 179 -19.09 0.59 -0.53
CA GLU A 179 -20.14 0.25 -1.50
C GLU A 179 -21.47 1.00 -1.30
N PRO A 180 -21.93 1.31 -0.07
CA PRO A 180 -23.15 2.11 0.13
C PRO A 180 -23.07 3.56 -0.38
N PHE A 181 -21.86 4.11 -0.53
CA PHE A 181 -21.65 5.54 -0.83
C PHE A 181 -20.94 5.78 -2.17
N PHE A 182 -20.22 4.78 -2.66
CA PHE A 182 -19.23 4.94 -3.72
C PHE A 182 -19.20 3.74 -4.65
N GLU A 183 -18.83 4.00 -5.92
CA GLU A 183 -18.56 2.92 -6.86
C GLU A 183 -17.28 2.19 -6.45
N ILE A 184 -17.38 0.87 -6.31
CA ILE A 184 -16.23 -0.01 -6.09
C ILE A 184 -15.40 -0.13 -7.38
N LYS A 185 -14.09 0.09 -7.26
CA LYS A 185 -13.12 0.09 -8.37
C LYS A 185 -12.20 -1.13 -8.35
N HIS A 186 -12.64 -2.23 -7.74
CA HIS A 186 -11.91 -3.49 -7.68
C HIS A 186 -12.84 -4.68 -7.90
N ALA A 187 -12.28 -5.81 -8.29
CA ALA A 187 -13.00 -7.08 -8.34
C ALA A 187 -12.08 -8.25 -8.04
N VAL A 188 -12.62 -9.32 -7.47
CA VAL A 188 -11.86 -10.55 -7.20
C VAL A 188 -11.35 -11.09 -8.54
N ALA A 189 -10.06 -11.41 -8.61
CA ALA A 189 -9.43 -11.96 -9.80
C ALA A 189 -8.99 -13.40 -9.53
N ASP A 190 -9.59 -14.35 -10.24
CA ASP A 190 -9.27 -15.77 -10.13
C ASP A 190 -8.63 -16.30 -11.42
N SER A 191 -7.82 -17.36 -11.26
CA SER A 191 -7.20 -18.08 -12.38
C SER A 191 -6.38 -17.16 -13.29
N ILE A 192 -5.48 -16.39 -12.67
CA ILE A 192 -4.53 -15.50 -13.34
C ILE A 192 -3.41 -16.33 -13.95
N THR A 193 -3.13 -16.12 -15.23
CA THR A 193 -2.07 -16.83 -15.96
C THR A 193 -1.29 -15.87 -16.85
N TYR A 194 0.01 -16.13 -17.00
CA TYR A 194 0.87 -15.40 -17.92
C TYR A 194 1.90 -16.34 -18.57
N SER A 195 2.08 -16.21 -19.88
CA SER A 195 3.26 -16.73 -20.58
C SER A 195 3.64 -15.81 -21.75
N LEU A 196 4.88 -15.92 -22.24
CA LEU A 196 5.31 -15.14 -23.41
C LEU A 196 4.49 -15.50 -24.66
N GLU A 197 4.10 -16.76 -24.80
CA GLU A 197 3.35 -17.27 -25.96
C GLU A 197 1.86 -16.90 -25.90
N ASN A 198 1.22 -17.07 -24.74
CA ASN A 198 -0.23 -16.91 -24.59
C ASN A 198 -0.64 -15.54 -24.02
N GLY A 199 0.33 -14.70 -23.67
CA GLY A 199 0.09 -13.41 -23.05
C GLY A 199 -0.45 -13.53 -21.63
N PHE A 200 -1.19 -12.51 -21.21
CA PHE A 200 -1.79 -12.42 -19.89
C PHE A 200 -3.29 -12.68 -19.95
N LYS A 201 -3.82 -13.41 -18.97
CA LYS A 201 -5.24 -13.71 -18.87
C LYS A 201 -5.70 -13.80 -17.42
N ILE A 202 -6.89 -13.25 -17.16
CA ILE A 202 -7.70 -13.52 -15.97
C ILE A 202 -9.00 -14.17 -16.45
N ASN A 203 -9.20 -15.43 -16.08
CA ASN A 203 -10.35 -16.20 -16.57
C ASN A 203 -11.64 -15.89 -15.81
N ARG A 204 -11.56 -15.34 -14.60
CA ARG A 204 -12.75 -15.05 -13.81
C ARG A 204 -12.55 -13.81 -12.95
N ILE A 205 -13.27 -12.75 -13.31
CA ILE A 205 -13.45 -11.56 -12.48
C ILE A 205 -14.91 -11.49 -12.06
N CYS A 206 -15.15 -11.61 -10.75
CA CYS A 206 -16.50 -11.68 -10.20
C CYS A 206 -17.07 -10.28 -9.91
N LYS A 207 -18.26 -9.99 -10.44
CA LYS A 207 -19.01 -8.73 -10.21
C LYS A 207 -18.17 -7.47 -10.50
N PRO A 208 -17.55 -7.35 -11.68
CA PRO A 208 -16.80 -6.16 -12.05
C PRO A 208 -17.72 -4.94 -12.15
N SER A 209 -17.24 -3.78 -11.74
CA SER A 209 -17.91 -2.53 -12.10
C SER A 209 -17.72 -2.21 -13.59
N LEU A 210 -18.66 -1.45 -14.16
CA LEU A 210 -18.57 -1.01 -15.55
C LEU A 210 -17.28 -0.23 -15.78
N SER A 211 -16.96 0.70 -14.87
CA SER A 211 -15.77 1.54 -14.98
C SER A 211 -14.46 0.74 -14.91
N LEU A 212 -14.40 -0.33 -14.12
CA LEU A 212 -13.25 -1.24 -14.10
C LEU A 212 -13.05 -1.88 -15.48
N THR A 213 -14.13 -2.39 -16.06
CA THR A 213 -14.10 -3.02 -17.39
C THR A 213 -13.66 -2.03 -18.46
N GLU A 214 -14.25 -0.83 -18.47
CA GLU A 214 -13.92 0.23 -19.43
C GLU A 214 -12.47 0.70 -19.29
N SER A 215 -11.94 0.76 -18.08
CA SER A 215 -10.54 1.13 -17.82
C SER A 215 -9.56 0.15 -18.45
N TYR A 216 -9.82 -1.16 -18.38
CA TYR A 216 -8.93 -2.15 -19.01
C TYR A 216 -9.12 -2.21 -20.53
N LYS A 217 -10.34 -2.03 -21.04
CA LYS A 217 -10.57 -1.84 -22.49
C LYS A 217 -9.78 -0.67 -23.05
N SER A 218 -9.77 0.47 -22.36
CA SER A 218 -9.04 1.68 -22.81
C SER A 218 -7.52 1.49 -22.79
N LEU A 219 -7.01 0.60 -21.94
CA LEU A 219 -5.62 0.13 -21.95
C LEU A 219 -5.33 -0.90 -23.05
N GLY A 220 -6.31 -1.25 -23.89
CA GLY A 220 -6.17 -2.17 -25.02
C GLY A 220 -6.43 -3.64 -24.70
N TYR A 221 -6.87 -3.97 -23.48
CA TYR A 221 -7.20 -5.34 -23.13
C TYR A 221 -8.48 -5.80 -23.83
N THR A 222 -8.50 -7.08 -24.23
CA THR A 222 -9.73 -7.72 -24.68
C THR A 222 -10.53 -8.15 -23.47
N THR A 223 -11.83 -7.88 -23.49
CA THR A 223 -12.74 -8.20 -22.40
C THR A 223 -13.94 -8.97 -22.92
N ALA A 224 -14.29 -10.07 -22.27
CA ALA A 224 -15.51 -10.82 -22.56
C ALA A 224 -16.33 -10.97 -21.27
N ILE A 225 -17.63 -10.69 -21.33
CA ILE A 225 -18.53 -10.82 -20.18
C ILE A 225 -19.54 -11.93 -20.48
N SER A 226 -19.65 -12.88 -19.56
CA SER A 226 -20.67 -13.93 -19.58
C SER A 226 -21.14 -14.20 -18.15
N ASN A 227 -22.45 -14.18 -17.89
CA ASN A 227 -23.04 -14.46 -16.57
C ASN A 227 -22.37 -13.67 -15.41
N GLU A 228 -22.19 -12.35 -15.57
CA GLU A 228 -21.53 -11.46 -14.59
C GLU A 228 -20.05 -11.80 -14.27
N ILE A 229 -19.46 -12.71 -15.05
CA ILE A 229 -18.04 -13.02 -15.01
C ILE A 229 -17.37 -12.29 -16.17
N LEU A 230 -16.37 -11.49 -15.84
CA LEU A 230 -15.51 -10.84 -16.82
C LEU A 230 -14.22 -11.64 -16.99
N CYS A 231 -13.87 -11.93 -18.24
CA CYS A 231 -12.55 -12.39 -18.65
C CYS A 231 -11.79 -11.20 -19.22
N ILE A 232 -10.55 -11.03 -18.81
CA ILE A 232 -9.64 -10.02 -19.37
C ILE A 232 -8.41 -10.75 -19.93
N GLU A 233 -8.00 -10.40 -21.14
CA GLU A 233 -6.79 -10.94 -21.75
C GLU A 233 -6.06 -9.92 -22.62
N CYS A 234 -4.75 -10.10 -22.76
CA CYS A 234 -3.92 -9.31 -23.66
C CYS A 234 -2.67 -10.07 -24.09
N THR A 235 -1.99 -9.59 -25.13
CA THR A 235 -0.70 -10.12 -25.55
C THR A 235 0.39 -9.85 -24.50
N SER A 236 1.50 -10.58 -24.56
CA SER A 236 2.65 -10.35 -23.68
C SER A 236 3.25 -8.94 -23.86
N GLU A 237 3.32 -8.43 -25.09
CA GLU A 237 3.78 -7.06 -25.38
C GLU A 237 2.89 -6.02 -24.69
N LEU A 238 1.56 -6.17 -24.81
CA LEU A 238 0.63 -5.24 -24.20
C LEU A 238 0.65 -5.32 -22.68
N PHE A 239 0.79 -6.53 -22.11
CA PHE A 239 0.94 -6.73 -20.67
C PHE A 239 2.17 -5.97 -20.14
N CYS A 240 3.33 -6.15 -20.76
CA CYS A 240 4.57 -5.46 -20.37
C CYS A 240 4.47 -3.93 -20.49
N LYS A 241 3.67 -3.43 -21.43
CA LYS A 241 3.45 -1.99 -21.63
C LYS A 241 2.46 -1.40 -20.62
N ASN A 242 1.37 -2.11 -20.35
CA ASN A 242 0.21 -1.63 -19.59
C ASN A 242 -0.11 -2.64 -18.47
N LEU A 243 0.78 -2.78 -17.49
CA LEU A 243 0.60 -3.74 -16.40
C LEU A 243 -0.74 -3.54 -15.66
N PRO A 244 -1.47 -4.62 -15.32
CA PRO A 244 -2.65 -4.52 -14.48
C PRO A 244 -2.24 -4.27 -13.02
N GLN A 245 -3.13 -3.59 -12.30
CA GLN A 245 -2.90 -3.28 -10.90
C GLN A 245 -3.67 -4.23 -9.99
N PHE A 246 -3.01 -4.66 -8.92
CA PHE A 246 -3.61 -5.56 -7.94
C PHE A 246 -3.44 -5.07 -6.51
N LEU A 247 -4.37 -5.50 -5.67
CA LEU A 247 -4.29 -5.47 -4.20
C LEU A 247 -4.87 -6.77 -3.67
N HIS A 248 -4.51 -7.18 -2.46
CA HIS A 248 -5.19 -8.31 -1.82
C HIS A 248 -6.19 -7.85 -0.76
N SER A 249 -7.10 -8.75 -0.39
CA SER A 249 -7.79 -8.69 0.89
C SER A 249 -6.98 -9.45 1.94
N TYR A 250 -6.57 -8.74 2.99
CA TYR A 250 -5.76 -9.25 4.10
C TYR A 250 -6.52 -9.36 5.42
N VAL A 251 -7.50 -8.49 5.67
CA VAL A 251 -8.09 -8.32 7.01
C VAL A 251 -9.00 -9.48 7.39
N HIS A 252 -9.63 -10.12 6.41
CA HIS A 252 -10.57 -11.23 6.61
C HIS A 252 -9.96 -12.62 6.34
N LYS A 253 -8.63 -12.73 6.26
CA LYS A 253 -7.96 -14.04 6.13
C LYS A 253 -8.34 -14.94 7.31
N GLN A 254 -8.92 -16.11 7.01
CA GLN A 254 -9.01 -17.19 7.97
C GLN A 254 -7.60 -17.79 8.18
N PHE A 255 -7.35 -18.46 9.31
CA PHE A 255 -6.04 -19.05 9.58
C PHE A 255 -5.65 -20.00 8.43
N LEU A 256 -4.46 -19.79 7.84
CA LEU A 256 -3.92 -20.50 6.66
C LEU A 256 -4.64 -20.23 5.31
N SER A 257 -5.58 -19.30 5.23
CA SER A 257 -6.20 -18.95 3.94
C SER A 257 -5.28 -18.09 3.08
N ILE A 258 -5.24 -18.38 1.79
CA ILE A 258 -4.59 -17.55 0.77
C ILE A 258 -5.28 -16.18 0.75
N PRO A 259 -4.55 -15.04 0.83
CA PRO A 259 -5.14 -13.73 0.57
C PRO A 259 -5.87 -13.73 -0.77
N VAL A 260 -7.08 -13.17 -0.80
CA VAL A 260 -7.81 -13.06 -2.07
C VAL A 260 -7.19 -11.92 -2.87
N ILE A 261 -6.73 -12.20 -4.10
CA ILE A 261 -6.21 -11.18 -5.01
C ILE A 261 -7.36 -10.49 -5.74
N HIS A 262 -7.27 -9.16 -5.85
CA HIS A 262 -8.20 -8.34 -6.59
C HIS A 262 -7.46 -7.58 -7.68
N ILE A 263 -8.06 -7.53 -8.87
CA ILE A 263 -7.69 -6.54 -9.88
C ILE A 263 -8.39 -5.23 -9.55
N ILE A 264 -7.65 -4.12 -9.66
CA ILE A 264 -8.16 -2.78 -9.39
C ILE A 264 -8.07 -1.89 -10.63
N ALA A 265 -8.96 -0.91 -10.73
CA ALA A 265 -8.91 0.08 -11.80
C ALA A 265 -7.67 0.96 -11.63
N PRO A 266 -6.97 1.35 -12.72
CA PRO A 266 -5.87 2.30 -12.66
C PRO A 266 -6.27 3.61 -11.95
N LEU A 267 -5.33 4.26 -11.27
CA LEU A 267 -5.52 5.61 -10.75
C LEU A 267 -5.69 6.61 -11.91
N GLU A 268 -6.38 7.72 -11.66
CA GLU A 268 -6.64 8.74 -12.70
C GLU A 268 -5.33 9.36 -13.23
N CYS A 269 -4.30 9.41 -12.38
CA CYS A 269 -2.97 9.89 -12.76
C CYS A 269 -2.18 8.93 -13.67
N GLY A 270 -2.73 7.73 -13.93
CA GLY A 270 -2.16 6.68 -14.78
C GLY A 270 -0.98 5.91 -14.17
N GLU A 271 -0.53 6.28 -12.98
CA GLU A 271 0.58 5.60 -12.30
C GLU A 271 0.09 4.43 -11.46
N LEU A 272 0.92 3.39 -11.38
CA LEU A 272 0.67 2.20 -10.59
C LEU A 272 1.50 2.24 -9.31
N TYR A 273 0.94 1.74 -8.23
CA TYR A 273 1.63 1.65 -6.94
C TYR A 273 1.41 0.27 -6.35
N SER A 274 2.48 -0.28 -5.76
CA SER A 274 2.40 -1.46 -4.91
C SER A 274 1.43 -1.26 -3.74
N GLU A 275 0.98 -2.35 -3.15
CA GLU A 275 0.09 -2.33 -1.98
C GLU A 275 0.75 -1.64 -0.77
N MET A 276 2.07 -1.75 -0.62
CA MET A 276 2.85 -0.98 0.36
C MET A 276 2.75 0.53 0.09
N GLY A 277 2.76 0.94 -1.18
CA GLY A 277 2.56 2.33 -1.58
C GLY A 277 1.16 2.84 -1.23
N TYR A 278 0.12 2.04 -1.47
CA TYR A 278 -1.26 2.35 -1.08
C TYR A 278 -1.40 2.56 0.42
N CYS A 279 -0.86 1.65 1.23
CA CYS A 279 -0.87 1.77 2.68
C CYS A 279 -0.18 3.06 3.16
N TYR A 280 0.97 3.40 2.58
CA TYR A 280 1.68 4.63 2.92
C TYR A 280 0.83 5.88 2.60
N MET A 281 0.29 5.97 1.39
CA MET A 281 -0.55 7.11 0.97
C MET A 281 -1.82 7.23 1.81
N MET A 282 -2.50 6.11 2.09
CA MET A 282 -3.69 6.08 2.94
C MET A 282 -3.39 6.57 4.36
N SER A 283 -2.30 6.08 4.96
CA SER A 283 -1.87 6.54 6.29
C SER A 283 -1.49 8.01 6.32
N TYR A 284 -0.89 8.54 5.23
CA TYR A 284 -0.57 9.95 5.10
C TYR A 284 -1.83 10.82 5.09
N PHE A 285 -2.88 10.43 4.35
CA PHE A 285 -4.18 11.12 4.39
C PHE A 285 -4.71 11.23 5.83
N MET A 286 -4.82 10.11 6.54
CA MET A 286 -5.39 10.09 7.90
C MET A 286 -4.50 10.82 8.92
N GLY A 287 -3.18 10.65 8.82
CA GLY A 287 -2.21 11.30 9.70
C GLY A 287 -2.15 12.81 9.50
N MET A 288 -2.19 13.29 8.26
CA MET A 288 -2.21 14.73 7.99
C MET A 288 -3.56 15.36 8.31
N LEU A 289 -4.67 14.62 8.15
CA LEU A 289 -6.00 15.11 8.52
C LEU A 289 -6.10 15.35 10.03
N SER A 290 -5.67 14.38 10.84
CA SER A 290 -5.65 14.53 12.30
C SER A 290 -4.70 15.63 12.78
N ARG A 291 -3.58 15.85 12.08
CA ARG A 291 -2.58 16.87 12.45
C ARG A 291 -2.94 18.29 12.02
N TYR A 292 -3.37 18.48 10.78
CA TYR A 292 -3.55 19.81 10.19
C TYR A 292 -4.99 20.33 10.31
N TYR A 293 -5.97 19.44 10.41
CA TYR A 293 -7.39 19.80 10.52
C TYR A 293 -8.03 19.09 11.73
N PRO A 294 -7.50 19.30 12.96
CA PRO A 294 -7.96 18.58 14.14
C PRO A 294 -9.44 18.84 14.44
N THR A 295 -9.98 20.03 14.18
CA THR A 295 -11.41 20.32 14.39
C THR A 295 -12.32 19.44 13.52
N HIS A 296 -12.00 19.31 12.22
CA HIS A 296 -12.72 18.42 11.30
C HIS A 296 -12.55 16.95 11.70
N TRP A 297 -11.33 16.56 12.09
CA TRP A 297 -11.03 15.20 12.56
C TRP A 297 -11.84 14.80 13.80
N ILE A 298 -11.88 15.66 14.81
CA ILE A 298 -12.63 15.42 16.05
C ILE A 298 -14.14 15.40 15.80
N SER A 299 -14.64 16.31 14.95
CA SER A 299 -16.06 16.32 14.59
C SER A 299 -16.46 15.04 13.84
N LEU A 300 -15.61 14.54 12.94
CA LEU A 300 -15.82 13.25 12.28
C LEU A 300 -15.88 12.08 13.27
N ILE A 301 -14.97 12.02 14.24
CA ILE A 301 -14.92 10.93 15.25
C ILE A 301 -16.14 10.96 16.17
N ASN A 302 -16.60 12.15 16.55
CA ASN A 302 -17.68 12.33 17.52
C ASN A 302 -19.08 12.21 16.91
N GLY A 303 -19.19 11.87 15.61
CA GLY A 303 -20.48 11.73 14.93
C GLY A 303 -21.12 13.05 14.54
N GLY A 304 -20.34 14.01 14.06
CA GLY A 304 -20.84 15.25 13.48
C GLY A 304 -21.71 15.01 12.24
N LEU A 305 -22.49 16.02 11.82
CA LEU A 305 -23.37 15.87 10.67
C LEU A 305 -22.57 15.62 9.37
N GLY A 306 -22.81 14.48 8.72
CA GLY A 306 -22.11 14.08 7.49
C GLY A 306 -20.91 13.18 7.71
N ASP A 307 -20.76 12.59 8.89
CA ASP A 307 -19.74 11.62 9.30
C ASP A 307 -19.77 10.26 8.59
N TYR A 308 -20.48 10.11 7.46
CA TYR A 308 -20.58 8.84 6.72
C TYR A 308 -19.19 8.27 6.31
N MET A 309 -18.17 9.13 6.24
CA MET A 309 -16.79 8.75 5.98
C MET A 309 -16.10 8.08 7.18
N TRP A 310 -16.63 8.20 8.41
CA TRP A 310 -15.99 7.69 9.61
C TRP A 310 -15.85 6.16 9.62
N PRO A 311 -16.89 5.35 9.32
CA PRO A 311 -16.74 3.90 9.20
C PRO A 311 -15.63 3.51 8.21
N ILE A 312 -15.60 4.15 7.04
CA ILE A 312 -14.58 3.91 6.00
C ILE A 312 -13.18 4.27 6.50
N ILE A 313 -13.00 5.46 7.09
CA ILE A 313 -11.70 5.93 7.59
C ILE A 313 -11.22 5.06 8.76
N ASN A 314 -12.11 4.70 9.68
CA ASN A 314 -11.79 3.80 10.78
C ASN A 314 -11.41 2.40 10.26
N ARG A 315 -12.07 1.90 9.20
CA ARG A 315 -11.66 0.65 8.55
C ARG A 315 -10.32 0.77 7.85
N ALA A 316 -10.07 1.86 7.12
CA ALA A 316 -8.79 2.16 6.48
C ALA A 316 -7.65 2.25 7.50
N GLN A 317 -7.89 2.85 8.67
CA GLN A 317 -6.94 2.90 9.78
C GLN A 317 -6.55 1.49 10.25
N ASN A 318 -7.54 0.61 10.46
CA ASN A 318 -7.28 -0.78 10.86
C ASN A 318 -6.59 -1.58 9.74
N TYR A 319 -6.92 -1.32 8.47
CA TYR A 319 -6.27 -1.94 7.32
C TYR A 319 -4.78 -1.58 7.29
N VAL A 320 -4.40 -0.30 7.30
CA VAL A 320 -2.98 0.09 7.21
C VAL A 320 -2.17 -0.40 8.41
N GLU A 321 -2.77 -0.44 9.60
CA GLU A 321 -2.09 -0.93 10.81
C GLU A 321 -1.77 -2.42 10.76
N LYS A 322 -2.64 -3.22 10.16
CA LYS A 322 -2.48 -4.68 10.06
C LYS A 322 -1.65 -5.07 8.84
N VAL A 323 -1.96 -4.48 7.69
CA VAL A 323 -1.47 -4.93 6.38
C VAL A 323 -0.07 -4.43 6.11
N PHE A 324 0.25 -3.17 6.43
CA PHE A 324 1.56 -2.62 6.09
C PHE A 324 2.73 -3.38 6.75
N PRO A 325 2.70 -3.71 8.06
CA PRO A 325 3.77 -4.51 8.66
C PRO A 325 3.89 -5.92 8.06
N GLU A 326 2.77 -6.55 7.69
CA GLU A 326 2.75 -7.87 7.03
C GLU A 326 3.44 -7.81 5.66
N LEU A 327 3.09 -6.83 4.84
CA LEU A 327 3.67 -6.63 3.51
C LEU A 327 5.18 -6.39 3.58
N ILE A 328 5.64 -5.59 4.54
CA ILE A 328 7.07 -5.28 4.71
C ILE A 328 7.88 -6.53 5.02
N ILE A 329 7.45 -7.33 5.99
CA ILE A 329 8.20 -8.51 6.39
C ILE A 329 8.16 -9.60 5.31
N GLU A 330 7.02 -9.74 4.63
CA GLU A 330 6.88 -10.66 3.50
C GLU A 330 7.84 -10.29 2.36
N TYR A 331 7.84 -9.02 1.95
CA TYR A 331 8.74 -8.53 0.91
C TYR A 331 10.22 -8.76 1.26
N ILE A 332 10.63 -8.47 2.50
CA ILE A 332 12.00 -8.70 2.96
C ILE A 332 12.35 -10.19 2.91
N GLN A 333 11.48 -11.07 3.42
CA GLN A 333 11.72 -12.51 3.47
C GLN A 333 11.84 -13.12 2.07
N GLU A 334 10.96 -12.73 1.14
CA GLU A 334 11.02 -13.22 -0.23
C GLU A 334 12.25 -12.71 -0.98
N LYS A 335 12.67 -11.45 -0.80
CA LYS A 335 13.91 -10.95 -1.42
C LYS A 335 15.15 -11.66 -0.91
N ILE A 336 15.20 -11.99 0.38
CA ILE A 336 16.29 -12.79 0.96
C ILE A 336 16.29 -14.20 0.37
N LYS A 337 15.12 -14.83 0.28
CA LYS A 337 14.97 -16.18 -0.31
C LYS A 337 15.36 -16.22 -1.79
N GLN A 338 14.94 -15.23 -2.57
CA GLN A 338 15.38 -15.08 -3.97
C GLN A 338 16.90 -14.96 -4.07
N ALA A 339 17.53 -14.10 -3.28
CA ALA A 339 18.97 -13.93 -3.29
C ALA A 339 19.72 -15.23 -2.95
N LEU A 340 19.26 -15.99 -1.95
CA LEU A 340 19.87 -17.27 -1.59
C LEU A 340 19.75 -18.35 -2.67
N ASN A 341 18.62 -18.38 -3.40
CA ASN A 341 18.40 -19.35 -4.47
C ASN A 341 19.19 -19.02 -5.76
N HIS A 342 19.64 -17.78 -5.93
CA HIS A 342 20.50 -17.39 -7.05
C HIS A 342 21.98 -17.73 -6.82
N ASP A 343 22.39 -17.92 -5.56
CA ASP A 343 23.76 -18.27 -5.17
C ASP A 343 23.99 -19.80 -5.02
N SER A 344 22.94 -20.61 -5.18
CA SER A 344 22.96 -22.09 -5.18
C SER A 344 22.88 -22.66 -6.59
#